data_AF-A0AA37UIS1-F1
#
_entry.id   AF-A0AA37UIS1-F1
#
_cell.length_a   1.000
_cell.length_b   1.000
_cell.length_c   1.000
_cell.angle_alpha   90.00
_cell.angle_beta   90.00
_cell.angle_gamma   90.00
#
_symmetry.space_group_name_H-M   'P 1'
#
loop_
_entity.id
_entity.type
_entity.pdbx_description
1 polymer ?
#
loop_
_entity_poly.entity_id
_entity_poly.type
_entity_poly.pdbx_seq_one_letter_code
_entity_poly.pdbx_strand_id
1 'polypeptide(L)'
;MARRFVLLLRGVNVGGVTVRSADLRSTLEDAGFTDVRTVLASGNAVVGSDRSETEVRGAAQDALHRRYEREVPVVVRTLDDLTGIVRASPSPATPPRTTATSCSPPMRVTRAR
;
A
#
# COMPACT_ATOMS: atom_id res chain seq x y z
N MET A 1 -18.61 10.99 -15.47
CA MET A 1 -17.40 10.53 -16.19
C MET A 1 -16.55 9.86 -15.13
N ALA A 2 -16.42 8.53 -15.22
CA ALA A 2 -15.77 7.76 -14.18
C ALA A 2 -14.31 8.21 -14.05
N ARG A 3 -13.93 8.67 -12.85
CA ARG A 3 -12.56 9.05 -12.51
C ARG A 3 -11.85 7.84 -11.92
N ARG A 4 -10.55 7.77 -12.18
CA ARG A 4 -9.67 6.76 -11.59
C ARG A 4 -9.08 7.28 -10.29
N PHE A 5 -9.32 6.55 -9.22
CA PHE A 5 -8.78 6.81 -7.90
C PHE A 5 -7.79 5.73 -7.52
N VAL A 6 -6.75 6.11 -6.81
CA VAL A 6 -5.75 5.23 -6.22
C VAL A 6 -5.95 5.24 -4.71
N LEU A 7 -6.10 4.04 -4.15
CA LEU A 7 -6.25 3.77 -2.74
C LEU A 7 -4.92 3.24 -2.22
N LEU A 8 -4.32 4.00 -1.31
CA LEU A 8 -3.08 3.65 -0.64
C LEU A 8 -3.40 3.24 0.79
N LEU A 9 -3.28 1.95 1.08
CA LEU A 9 -3.58 1.39 2.39
C LEU A 9 -2.32 1.46 3.27
N ARG A 10 -2.49 1.83 4.54
CA ARG A 10 -1.40 1.85 5.54
C ARG A 10 -1.54 0.67 6.51
N GLY A 11 -0.41 0.08 6.88
CA GLY A 11 -0.36 -0.96 7.92
C GLY A 11 -0.92 -2.33 7.50
N VAL A 12 -0.99 -2.59 6.20
CA VAL A 12 -1.39 -3.90 5.64
C VAL A 12 -0.17 -4.80 5.43
N ASN A 13 -0.33 -6.10 5.64
CA ASN A 13 0.72 -7.13 5.48
C ASN A 13 1.95 -6.94 6.39
N VAL A 14 1.75 -6.27 7.53
CA VAL A 14 2.71 -6.13 8.64
C VAL A 14 2.00 -6.49 9.95
N GLY A 15 2.65 -7.27 10.83
CA GLY A 15 2.15 -7.52 12.19
C GLY A 15 0.84 -8.32 12.31
N GLY A 16 0.55 -9.23 11.37
CA GLY A 16 -0.52 -10.23 11.51
C GLY A 16 -1.78 -10.00 10.68
N VAL A 17 -1.90 -8.89 9.93
CA VAL A 17 -2.99 -8.72 8.95
C VAL A 17 -2.51 -9.09 7.58
N THR A 18 -3.12 -10.12 7.00
CA THR A 18 -2.90 -10.49 5.61
C THR A 18 -4.09 -10.03 4.78
N VAL A 19 -3.93 -8.96 4.02
CA VAL A 19 -4.89 -8.52 3.01
C VAL A 19 -4.57 -9.27 1.72
N ARG A 20 -5.44 -10.22 1.35
CA ARG A 20 -5.32 -10.89 0.04
C ARG A 20 -5.87 -9.99 -1.04
N SER A 21 -5.16 -9.90 -2.17
CA SER A 21 -5.55 -9.05 -3.29
C SER A 21 -6.91 -9.44 -3.91
N ALA A 22 -7.32 -10.70 -3.79
CA ALA A 22 -8.64 -11.17 -4.22
C ALA A 22 -9.77 -10.69 -3.29
N ASP A 23 -9.58 -10.83 -1.98
CA ASP A 23 -10.53 -10.35 -0.97
C ASP A 23 -10.72 -8.84 -1.06
N LEU A 24 -9.61 -8.10 -1.23
CA LEU A 24 -9.64 -6.64 -1.41
C LEU A 24 -10.42 -6.23 -2.67
N ARG A 25 -10.24 -6.97 -3.77
CA ARG A 25 -10.98 -6.71 -5.01
C ARG A 25 -12.48 -6.88 -4.79
N SER A 26 -12.90 -8.03 -4.29
CA SER A 26 -14.32 -8.31 -4.02
C SER A 26 -14.94 -7.24 -3.11
N THR A 27 -14.24 -6.88 -2.03
CA THR A 27 -14.73 -5.88 -1.07
C THR A 27 -14.96 -4.51 -1.71
N LEU A 28 -14.11 -4.11 -2.66
CA LEU A 28 -14.25 -2.84 -3.38
C LEU A 28 -15.33 -2.92 -4.46
N GLU A 29 -15.45 -4.05 -5.16
CA GLU A 29 -16.54 -4.29 -6.11
C GLU A 29 -17.91 -4.26 -5.41
N ASP A 30 -18.03 -4.90 -4.25
CA ASP A 30 -19.23 -4.90 -3.40
C ASP A 30 -19.59 -3.50 -2.88
N ALA A 31 -18.60 -2.63 -2.70
CA ALA A 31 -18.80 -1.22 -2.33
C ALA A 31 -19.30 -0.35 -3.51
N GLY A 32 -19.47 -0.93 -4.70
CA GLY A 32 -19.97 -0.29 -5.90
C GLY A 32 -18.90 0.44 -6.71
N PHE A 33 -17.62 0.05 -6.54
CA PHE A 33 -16.53 0.56 -7.39
C PHE A 33 -16.39 -0.28 -8.66
N THR A 34 -15.94 0.36 -9.75
CA THR A 34 -15.70 -0.30 -11.03
C THR A 34 -14.20 -0.39 -11.33
N ASP A 35 -13.80 -1.16 -12.34
CA ASP A 35 -12.40 -1.26 -12.82
C ASP A 35 -11.36 -1.52 -11.69
N VAL A 36 -11.72 -2.35 -10.70
CA VAL A 36 -10.90 -2.57 -9.51
C VAL A 36 -9.62 -3.35 -9.84
N ARG A 37 -8.47 -2.70 -9.71
CA ARG A 37 -7.14 -3.28 -9.92
C ARG A 37 -6.31 -3.18 -8.66
N THR A 38 -5.84 -4.31 -8.16
CA THR A 38 -4.94 -4.37 -7.00
C THR A 38 -3.48 -4.37 -7.45
N VAL A 39 -2.63 -3.64 -6.74
CA VAL A 39 -1.20 -3.50 -7.04
C VAL A 39 -0.40 -4.22 -5.96
N LEU A 40 0.23 -5.33 -6.37
CA LEU A 40 1.13 -6.14 -5.54
C LEU A 40 0.49 -6.65 -4.23
N ALA A 41 1.32 -7.27 -3.38
CA ALA A 41 0.97 -7.66 -2.02
C ALA A 41 1.12 -6.50 -1.02
N SER A 42 1.09 -5.24 -1.47
CA SER A 42 1.10 -4.08 -0.56
C SER A 42 -0.30 -3.60 -0.21
N GLY A 43 -1.35 -4.26 -0.73
CA GLY A 43 -2.74 -3.91 -0.48
C GLY A 43 -3.17 -2.59 -1.13
N ASN A 44 -2.42 -2.04 -2.08
CA ASN A 44 -2.84 -0.86 -2.83
C ASN A 44 -3.84 -1.23 -3.92
N ALA A 45 -4.77 -0.34 -4.24
CA ALA A 45 -5.76 -0.58 -5.28
C ALA A 45 -6.01 0.67 -6.13
N VAL A 46 -6.48 0.46 -7.36
CA VAL A 46 -6.99 1.48 -8.26
C VAL A 46 -8.43 1.14 -8.55
N VAL A 47 -9.32 2.13 -8.49
CA VAL A 47 -10.76 1.96 -8.73
C VAL A 47 -11.31 3.07 -9.62
N GLY A 48 -12.37 2.75 -10.35
CA GLY A 48 -13.22 3.70 -11.05
C GLY A 48 -14.41 4.12 -10.17
N SER A 49 -14.69 5.42 -10.14
CA SER A 49 -15.92 5.94 -9.53
C SER A 49 -16.32 7.29 -10.13
N ASP A 50 -17.63 7.56 -10.18
CA ASP A 50 -18.17 8.89 -10.47
C ASP A 50 -18.32 9.76 -9.20
N ARG A 51 -18.03 9.20 -8.02
CA ARG A 51 -18.13 9.89 -6.72
C ARG A 51 -16.95 10.84 -6.48
N SER A 52 -17.10 11.74 -5.51
CA SER A 52 -16.00 12.61 -5.05
C SER A 52 -14.93 11.84 -4.26
N GLU A 53 -13.71 12.38 -4.17
CA GLU A 53 -12.62 11.76 -3.40
C GLU A 53 -13.00 11.47 -1.95
N THR A 54 -13.78 12.35 -1.33
CA THR A 54 -14.25 12.18 0.06
C THR A 54 -15.25 11.03 0.20
N GLU A 55 -16.17 10.89 -0.75
CA GLU A 55 -17.12 9.77 -0.76
C GLU A 55 -16.43 8.44 -1.05
N VAL A 56 -15.47 8.42 -1.99
CA VAL A 56 -14.66 7.23 -2.29
C VAL A 56 -13.87 6.80 -1.06
N ARG A 57 -13.25 7.75 -0.35
CA ARG A 57 -12.51 7.48 0.89
C ARG A 57 -13.41 6.89 1.96
N GLY A 58 -14.55 7.52 2.25
CA GLY A 58 -15.49 7.03 3.25
C GLY A 58 -16.01 5.63 2.92
N ALA A 59 -16.47 5.41 1.68
CA ALA A 59 -16.98 4.11 1.24
C ALA A 59 -15.90 3.01 1.30
N ALA A 60 -14.66 3.32 0.92
CA ALA A 60 -13.57 2.36 1.01
C ALA A 60 -13.19 2.03 2.47
N GLN A 61 -13.15 3.04 3.35
CA GLN A 61 -12.87 2.83 4.77
C GLN A 61 -13.97 1.97 5.43
N ASP A 62 -15.24 2.26 5.15
CA ASP A 62 -16.37 1.50 5.68
C ASP A 62 -16.35 0.05 5.19
N ALA A 63 -16.08 -0.17 3.90
CA ALA A 63 -16.02 -1.51 3.32
C ALA A 63 -14.88 -2.34 3.95
N LEU A 64 -13.71 -1.72 4.13
CA LEU A 64 -12.57 -2.37 4.79
C LEU A 64 -12.85 -2.63 6.28
N HIS A 65 -13.48 -1.69 6.98
CA HIS A 65 -13.85 -1.85 8.37
C HIS A 65 -14.81 -3.02 8.56
N ARG A 66 -15.82 -3.17 7.70
CA ARG A 66 -16.76 -4.30 7.75
C ARG A 66 -16.10 -5.64 7.43
N ARG A 67 -15.13 -5.68 6.52
CA ARG A 67 -14.47 -6.93 6.09
C ARG A 67 -13.40 -7.41 7.07
N TYR A 68 -12.64 -6.49 7.64
CA TYR A 68 -11.46 -6.78 8.47
C TYR A 68 -11.66 -6.42 9.95
N GLU A 69 -12.84 -5.90 10.31
CA GLU A 69 -13.22 -5.50 11.67
C GLU A 69 -12.20 -4.56 12.34
N ARG A 70 -11.55 -3.72 11.52
CA ARG A 70 -10.45 -2.84 11.93
C ARG A 70 -10.45 -1.55 11.13
N GLU A 71 -9.96 -0.51 11.76
CA GLU A 71 -9.67 0.74 11.08
C GLU A 71 -8.41 0.58 10.22
N VAL A 72 -8.60 0.57 8.90
CA VAL A 72 -7.52 0.61 7.92
C VAL A 72 -7.44 2.04 7.40
N PRO A 73 -6.39 2.80 7.70
CA PRO A 73 -6.23 4.13 7.14
C PRO A 73 -6.02 4.03 5.63
N VAL A 74 -6.91 4.66 4.87
CA VAL A 74 -6.87 4.72 3.41
C VAL A 74 -6.63 6.16 2.98
N VAL A 75 -5.58 6.37 2.19
CA VAL A 75 -5.36 7.61 1.47
C VAL A 75 -5.88 7.43 0.04
N VAL A 76 -6.80 8.29 -0.39
CA VAL A 76 -7.34 8.29 -1.74
C VAL A 76 -6.74 9.46 -2.50
N ARG A 77 -6.30 9.22 -3.73
CA ARG A 77 -5.86 10.26 -4.66
C ARG A 77 -6.39 9.99 -6.05
N THR A 78 -6.52 11.03 -6.86
CA THR A 78 -6.79 10.84 -8.29
C THR A 78 -5.53 10.36 -9.00
N LEU A 79 -5.71 9.62 -10.09
CA LEU A 79 -4.56 9.16 -10.90
C LEU A 79 -3.76 10.34 -11.48
N ASP A 80 -4.45 11.44 -11.80
CA ASP A 80 -3.84 12.65 -12.37
C ASP A 80 -2.93 13.35 -11.36
N ASP A 81 -3.41 13.52 -10.12
CA ASP A 81 -2.64 14.09 -9.00
C ASP A 81 -1.36 13.28 -8.73
N LEU A 82 -1.48 11.95 -8.65
CA LEU A 82 -0.32 11.08 -8.48
C LEU A 82 0.66 11.16 -9.65
N THR A 83 0.16 11.27 -10.87
CA THR A 83 1.01 11.44 -12.06
C THR A 83 1.77 12.78 -12.00
N GLY A 84 1.11 13.83 -11.54
CA GLY A 84 1.73 15.14 -11.28
C GLY A 84 2.84 15.05 -10.23
N ILE A 85 2.60 14.36 -9.11
CA ILE A 85 3.59 14.16 -8.05
C ILE A 85 4.81 13.38 -8.56
N VAL A 86 4.60 12.31 -9.32
CA VAL A 86 5.69 11.51 -9.90
C VAL A 86 6.51 12.33 -10.89
N ARG A 87 5.87 13.17 -11.70
CA ARG A 87 6.55 14.07 -12.64
C ARG A 87 7.33 15.19 -11.96
N ALA A 88 6.80 15.71 -10.85
CA ALA A 88 7.43 16.78 -10.07
C ALA A 88 8.55 16.26 -9.16
N SER A 89 8.62 14.95 -8.92
CA SER A 89 9.65 14.35 -8.08
C SER A 89 10.96 14.21 -8.86
N PRO A 90 12.07 14.86 -8.45
CA PRO A 90 13.38 14.52 -8.99
C PRO A 90 13.67 13.05 -8.67
N SER A 91 14.04 12.26 -9.68
CA SER A 91 14.29 10.83 -9.46
C SER A 91 15.31 10.66 -8.33
N PRO A 92 15.12 9.72 -7.39
CA PRO A 92 16.19 9.41 -6.47
C PRO A 92 17.31 8.79 -7.30
N ALA A 93 18.37 9.57 -7.54
CA ALA A 93 19.68 8.99 -7.82
C ALA A 93 19.91 8.02 -6.68
N THR A 94 19.72 6.73 -6.94
CA THR A 94 19.80 5.69 -5.94
C THR A 94 21.29 5.41 -5.80
N PRO A 95 22.00 5.87 -4.74
CA PRO A 95 23.28 5.26 -4.45
C PRO A 95 23.01 3.78 -4.15
N PRO A 96 23.87 2.85 -4.61
CA PRO A 96 23.69 1.44 -4.30
C PRO A 96 23.59 1.30 -2.79
N ARG A 97 22.56 0.57 -2.34
CA ARG A 97 22.38 0.21 -0.94
C ARG A 97 23.45 -0.82 -0.60
N THR A 98 24.66 -0.37 -0.30
CA THR A 98 25.71 -1.20 0.27
C THR A 98 25.27 -1.55 1.69
N THR A 99 24.68 -2.73 1.87
CA THR A 99 24.60 -3.35 3.19
C THR A 99 26.02 -3.71 3.61
N ALA A 100 26.67 -2.84 4.38
CA ALA A 100 27.89 -3.20 5.07
C ALA A 100 27.53 -4.19 6.18
N THR A 101 27.64 -5.49 5.89
CA THR A 101 27.72 -6.49 6.96
C THR A 101 29.04 -6.27 7.68
N SER A 102 29.00 -5.56 8.82
CA SER A 102 30.15 -5.48 9.71
C SER A 102 30.49 -6.90 10.17
N CYS A 103 31.58 -7.45 9.64
CA CYS A 103 32.14 -8.70 10.08
C CYS A 103 32.84 -8.44 11.42
N SER A 104 32.20 -8.77 12.53
CA SER A 104 32.90 -8.88 13.80
C SER A 104 33.89 -10.06 13.69
N PRO A 105 35.18 -9.89 14.06
CA PRO A 105 36.11 -11.02 14.04
C PRO A 105 35.67 -12.07 15.08
N PRO A 106 35.89 -13.38 14.82
CA PRO A 106 35.62 -14.40 15.83
C PRO A 106 36.54 -14.19 17.04
N MET A 107 35.93 -14.18 18.21
CA MET A 107 36.55 -14.05 19.53
C MET A 107 37.64 -15.13 19.70
N ARG A 108 38.88 -14.71 19.94
CA ARG A 108 40.02 -15.60 20.17
C ARG A 108 39.88 -16.20 21.57
N VAL A 109 39.43 -17.45 21.69
CA VAL A 109 39.46 -18.18 22.97
C VAL A 109 40.84 -18.79 23.15
N THR A 110 41.57 -18.26 24.14
CA THR A 110 42.86 -18.76 24.64
C THR A 110 42.70 -20.17 25.21
N ARG A 111 43.57 -21.12 24.84
CA ARG A 111 43.73 -22.37 25.60
C ARG A 111 45.03 -22.29 26.40
N ALA A 112 44.88 -22.39 27.71
CA ALA A 112 45.96 -22.55 28.67
C ALA A 112 46.68 -23.89 28.48
N ARG A 113 47.98 -23.91 28.82
CA ARG A 113 48.84 -25.09 28.89
C ARG A 113 48.42 -26.03 30.01
#